data_AF-A0A5C7T8U0-F1
#
_entry.id   AF-A0A5C7T8U0-F1
#
_cell.length_a   1.000
_cell.length_b   1.000
_cell.length_c   1.000
_cell.angle_alpha   90.00
_cell.angle_beta   90.00
_cell.angle_gamma   90.00
#
_symmetry.space_group_name_H-M   'P 1'
#
loop_
_entity.id
_entity.type
_entity.pdbx_description
1 polymer ?
#
loop_
_entity_poly.entity_id
_entity_poly.type
_entity_poly.pdbx_seq_one_letter_code
_entity_poly.pdbx_strand_id
1 'polypeptide(L)'
;CGVAESIKDLYWDVRPKPEYGTVEVRVCDTPLTIDRATELAAFAQCLARYLLRERPPLAPAMQALVARYNKFQACRFGFAAELADPVRRRKTPLAEALPALLDQLCGDADDLGCRRQLDRLRALAGSHQGDAAWLRQTYRATGNLHDLTRSAAEQFARPSSYCSPT
;
A
#
# COMPACT_ATOMS: atom_id res chain seq x y z
N CYS A 1 -17.87 8.94 27.07
CA CYS A 1 -18.94 8.20 26.37
C CYS A 1 -18.78 6.68 26.40
N GLY A 2 -17.73 6.08 26.98
CA GLY A 2 -17.58 4.61 27.04
C GLY A 2 -17.43 3.90 25.69
N VAL A 3 -17.18 4.64 24.60
CA VAL A 3 -17.09 4.10 23.22
C VAL A 3 -15.73 3.46 22.95
N ALA A 4 -14.70 3.82 23.70
CA ALA A 4 -13.38 3.21 23.67
C ALA A 4 -12.77 3.32 25.07
N GLU A 5 -12.19 2.22 25.57
CA GLU A 5 -11.52 2.17 26.87
C GLU A 5 -10.01 2.41 26.73
N SER A 6 -9.47 2.20 25.53
CA SER A 6 -8.09 2.46 25.16
C SER A 6 -7.91 2.82 23.68
N ILE A 7 -6.74 3.35 23.31
CA ILE A 7 -6.34 3.56 21.90
C ILE A 7 -6.37 2.24 21.08
N LYS A 8 -6.36 1.07 21.74
CA LYS A 8 -6.46 -0.21 21.05
C LYS A 8 -7.85 -0.43 20.44
N ASP A 9 -8.88 0.22 20.97
CA ASP A 9 -10.29 0.06 20.58
C ASP A 9 -10.67 0.99 19.42
N LEU A 10 -9.74 1.86 19.01
CA LEU A 10 -9.92 2.76 17.88
C LEU A 10 -9.45 2.08 16.59
N TYR A 11 -10.40 1.81 15.70
CA TYR A 11 -10.17 1.28 14.36
C TYR A 11 -9.65 2.37 13.42
N TRP A 12 -8.40 2.77 13.63
CA TRP A 12 -7.71 3.73 12.78
C TRP A 12 -6.87 3.03 11.71
N ASP A 13 -6.90 3.63 10.51
CA ASP A 13 -6.10 3.22 9.35
C ASP A 13 -4.59 3.33 9.61
N VAL A 14 -4.19 4.35 10.38
CA VAL A 14 -2.82 4.56 10.83
C VAL A 14 -2.87 4.87 12.32
N ARG A 15 -2.06 4.18 13.12
CA ARG A 15 -2.13 4.25 14.58
C ARG A 15 -0.75 4.53 15.21
N PRO A 16 -0.59 5.60 15.99
CA PRO A 16 0.62 5.79 16.78
C PRO A 16 0.68 4.80 17.94
N LYS A 17 1.88 4.31 18.24
CA LYS A 17 2.20 3.39 19.32
C LYS A 17 3.32 3.92 20.20
N PRO A 18 2.99 4.79 21.18
CA PRO A 18 3.98 5.37 22.08
C PRO A 18 4.83 4.33 22.80
N GLU A 19 4.25 3.17 23.15
CA GLU A 19 4.93 2.09 23.84
C GLU A 19 6.11 1.48 23.06
N TYR A 20 6.08 1.59 21.72
CA TYR A 20 7.13 1.10 20.84
C TYR A 20 7.86 2.22 20.09
N GLY A 21 7.41 3.47 20.23
CA GLY A 21 7.90 4.59 19.44
C GLY A 21 7.61 4.44 17.94
N THR A 22 6.53 3.74 17.56
CA THR A 22 6.21 3.44 16.16
C THR A 22 4.90 4.05 15.69
N VAL A 23 4.69 4.04 14.37
CA VAL A 23 3.41 4.31 13.72
C VAL A 23 3.04 3.07 12.90
N GLU A 24 1.89 2.47 13.19
CA GLU A 24 1.40 1.27 12.54
C GLU A 24 0.47 1.63 11.37
N VAL A 25 0.81 1.20 10.14
CA VAL A 25 -0.06 1.29 8.96
C VAL A 25 -0.90 0.01 8.86
N ARG A 26 -2.22 0.14 8.89
CA ARG A 26 -3.17 -1.00 9.04
C ARG A 26 -4.23 -1.06 7.95
N VAL A 27 -3.93 -0.51 6.77
CA VAL A 27 -4.87 -0.43 5.64
C VAL A 27 -4.74 -1.57 4.62
N CYS A 28 -3.64 -2.32 4.67
CA CYS A 28 -3.33 -3.34 3.67
C CYS A 28 -4.00 -4.67 4.01
N ASP A 29 -4.54 -5.34 2.99
CA ASP A 29 -4.86 -6.77 3.05
C ASP A 29 -3.55 -7.58 3.15
N THR A 30 -3.67 -8.84 3.58
CA THR A 30 -2.52 -9.77 3.56
C THR A 30 -2.18 -10.11 2.10
N PRO A 31 -0.95 -9.84 1.63
CA PRO A 31 -0.57 -10.13 0.25
C PRO A 31 -0.47 -11.62 -0.06
N LEU A 32 -0.55 -11.97 -1.35
CA LEU A 32 -0.43 -13.37 -1.82
C LEU A 32 1.00 -13.93 -1.77
N THR A 33 2.02 -13.10 -1.52
CA THR A 33 3.43 -13.52 -1.46
C THR A 33 4.19 -12.75 -0.39
N ILE A 34 5.24 -13.36 0.16
CA ILE A 34 6.20 -12.68 1.05
C ILE A 34 6.88 -11.52 0.33
N ASP A 35 7.23 -11.69 -0.96
CA ASP A 35 7.80 -10.62 -1.78
C ASP A 35 6.93 -9.37 -1.74
N ARG A 36 5.62 -9.49 -2.02
CA ARG A 36 4.69 -8.35 -1.99
C ARG A 36 4.60 -7.71 -0.60
N ALA A 37 4.65 -8.49 0.47
CA ALA A 37 4.65 -7.96 1.83
C ALA A 37 5.91 -7.14 2.12
N THR A 38 7.10 -7.65 1.74
CA THR A 38 8.37 -6.91 1.89
C THR A 38 8.42 -5.65 1.04
N GLU A 39 7.80 -5.69 -0.15
CA GLU A 39 7.68 -4.56 -1.04
C GLU A 39 6.82 -3.43 -0.44
N LEU A 40 5.66 -3.76 0.10
CA LEU A 40 4.80 -2.79 0.80
C LEU A 40 5.49 -2.21 2.04
N ALA A 41 6.25 -3.04 2.78
CA ALA A 41 7.03 -2.58 3.92
C ALA A 41 8.13 -1.59 3.52
N ALA A 42 8.87 -1.88 2.44
CA ALA A 42 9.89 -0.99 1.88
C ALA A 42 9.28 0.35 1.45
N PHE A 43 8.13 0.32 0.76
CA PHE A 43 7.41 1.55 0.39
C PHE A 43 6.99 2.37 1.61
N ALA A 44 6.42 1.74 2.64
CA ALA A 44 6.03 2.42 3.87
C ALA A 44 7.23 3.06 4.59
N GLN A 45 8.37 2.37 4.64
CA GLN A 45 9.60 2.89 5.24
C GLN A 45 10.18 4.07 4.46
N CYS A 46 10.25 3.96 3.12
CA CYS A 46 10.70 5.05 2.25
C CYS A 46 9.79 6.28 2.40
N LEU A 47 8.48 6.07 2.38
CA LEU A 47 7.51 7.15 2.55
C LEU A 47 7.65 7.83 3.92
N ALA A 48 7.85 7.06 4.99
CA ALA A 48 8.08 7.63 6.32
C ALA A 48 9.37 8.46 6.37
N ARG A 49 10.47 7.95 5.81
CA ARG A 49 11.75 8.67 5.72
C ARG A 49 11.60 9.97 4.93
N TYR A 50 10.96 9.92 3.76
CA TYR A 50 10.66 11.08 2.93
C TYR A 50 9.86 12.13 3.71
N LEU A 51 8.76 11.74 4.37
CA LEU A 51 7.92 12.67 5.14
C LEU A 51 8.67 13.33 6.29
N LEU A 52 9.57 12.61 6.96
CA LEU A 52 10.38 13.13 8.06
C LEU A 52 11.49 14.08 7.59
N ARG A 53 12.09 13.76 6.43
CA ARG A 53 13.18 14.53 5.81
C ARG A 53 12.67 15.81 5.16
N GLU A 54 11.70 15.69 4.26
CA GLU A 54 11.20 16.80 3.44
C GLU A 54 10.16 17.66 4.16
N ARG A 55 9.41 17.07 5.11
CA ARG A 55 8.31 17.74 5.83
C ARG A 55 7.42 18.56 4.90
N PRO A 56 6.86 17.96 3.83
CA PRO A 56 6.08 18.69 2.84
C PRO A 56 4.88 19.38 3.50
N PRO A 57 4.43 20.53 2.98
CA PRO A 57 3.28 21.24 3.54
C PRO A 57 2.04 20.34 3.52
N LEU A 58 1.37 20.24 4.67
CA LEU A 58 0.15 19.45 4.84
C LEU A 58 -1.04 20.38 5.09
N ALA A 59 -2.22 19.95 4.62
CA ALA A 59 -3.49 20.62 4.91
C ALA A 59 -4.47 19.60 5.54
N PRO A 60 -4.25 19.16 6.80
CA PRO A 60 -4.98 18.03 7.38
C PRO A 60 -6.49 18.20 7.39
N ALA A 61 -6.98 19.42 7.69
CA ALA A 61 -8.41 19.72 7.67
C ALA A 61 -9.04 19.51 6.29
N MET A 62 -8.36 19.95 5.22
CA MET A 62 -8.83 19.77 3.85
C MET A 62 -8.69 18.31 3.39
N GLN A 63 -7.57 17.67 3.71
CA GLN A 63 -7.31 16.26 3.37
C GLN A 63 -8.31 15.32 4.05
N ALA A 64 -8.74 15.63 5.28
CA ALA A 64 -9.75 14.86 6.00
C ALA A 64 -11.11 14.83 5.28
N LEU A 65 -11.47 15.91 4.55
CA LEU A 65 -12.73 15.97 3.78
C LEU A 65 -12.78 14.94 2.64
N VAL A 66 -11.63 14.63 2.04
CA VAL A 66 -11.54 13.72 0.89
C VAL A 66 -10.97 12.35 1.26
N ALA A 67 -10.44 12.16 2.47
CA ALA A 67 -9.78 10.92 2.88
C ALA A 67 -10.66 9.67 2.68
N ARG A 68 -11.93 9.73 3.10
CA ARG A 68 -12.89 8.63 2.90
C ARG A 68 -13.21 8.39 1.43
N TYR A 69 -13.33 9.45 0.65
CA TYR A 69 -13.56 9.36 -0.81
C TYR A 69 -12.37 8.70 -1.52
N ASN A 70 -11.15 9.17 -1.25
CA ASN A 70 -9.93 8.61 -1.84
C ASN A 70 -9.71 7.15 -1.42
N LYS A 71 -10.00 6.82 -0.16
CA LYS A 71 -9.98 5.43 0.31
C LYS A 71 -10.98 4.57 -0.44
N PHE A 72 -12.23 5.03 -0.59
CA PHE A 72 -13.23 4.31 -1.36
C PHE A 72 -12.77 4.08 -2.81
N GLN A 73 -12.21 5.11 -3.45
CA GLN A 73 -11.70 5.01 -4.82
C GLN A 73 -10.61 3.93 -4.93
N ALA A 74 -9.63 3.94 -4.03
CA ALA A 74 -8.58 2.94 -3.99
C ALA A 74 -9.12 1.52 -3.74
N CYS A 75 -10.03 1.35 -2.77
CA CYS A 75 -10.61 0.04 -2.46
C CYS A 75 -11.47 -0.51 -3.61
N ARG A 76 -12.26 0.35 -4.28
CA ARG A 76 -13.23 -0.07 -5.28
C ARG A 76 -12.62 -0.26 -6.68
N PHE A 77 -11.65 0.56 -7.04
CA PHE A 77 -11.09 0.63 -8.40
C PHE A 77 -9.60 0.28 -8.47
N GLY A 78 -8.91 0.10 -7.33
CA GLY A 78 -7.49 -0.24 -7.30
C GLY A 78 -6.65 0.81 -8.04
N PHE A 79 -5.80 0.36 -8.95
CA PHE A 79 -4.94 1.26 -9.75
C PHE A 79 -5.71 2.22 -10.66
N ALA A 80 -6.98 1.94 -10.99
CA ALA A 80 -7.83 2.82 -11.77
C ALA A 80 -8.54 3.91 -10.93
N ALA A 81 -8.17 4.06 -9.65
CA ALA A 81 -8.74 5.06 -8.76
C ALA A 81 -8.45 6.50 -9.23
N GLU A 82 -9.40 7.40 -9.01
CA GLU A 82 -9.19 8.84 -9.11
C GLU A 82 -9.07 9.46 -7.72
N LEU A 83 -7.94 10.11 -7.43
CA LEU A 83 -7.70 10.78 -6.16
C LEU A 83 -8.12 12.26 -6.24
N ALA A 84 -8.97 12.70 -5.32
CA ALA A 84 -9.27 14.11 -5.13
C ALA A 84 -8.16 14.81 -4.34
N ASP A 85 -7.66 15.92 -4.89
CA ASP A 85 -6.75 16.86 -4.23
C ASP A 85 -7.55 18.13 -3.86
N PRO A 86 -7.83 18.35 -2.56
CA PRO A 86 -8.66 19.47 -2.12
C PRO A 86 -7.90 20.80 -2.18
N VAL A 87 -6.56 20.78 -2.16
CA VAL A 87 -5.71 21.99 -2.20
C VAL A 87 -5.61 22.49 -3.64
N ARG A 88 -5.27 21.59 -4.58
CA ARG A 88 -5.19 21.91 -6.02
C ARG A 88 -6.54 21.94 -6.72
N ARG A 89 -7.62 21.55 -6.02
CA ARG A 89 -9.01 21.50 -6.51
C ARG A 89 -9.14 20.71 -7.82
N ARG A 90 -8.47 19.56 -7.90
CA ARG A 90 -8.50 18.68 -9.07
C ARG A 90 -8.57 17.22 -8.65
N LYS A 91 -8.98 16.36 -9.58
CA LYS A 91 -8.77 14.93 -9.47
C LYS A 91 -7.50 14.54 -10.23
N THR A 92 -6.77 13.57 -9.70
CA THR A 92 -5.57 13.02 -10.32
C THR A 92 -5.70 11.49 -10.35
N PRO A 93 -5.56 10.82 -11.50
CA PRO A 93 -5.53 9.37 -11.57
C PRO A 93 -4.41 8.80 -10.68
N LEU A 94 -4.69 7.74 -9.95
CA LEU A 94 -3.69 7.05 -9.13
C LEU A 94 -2.55 6.50 -10.01
N ALA A 95 -2.87 6.06 -11.24
CA ALA A 95 -1.91 5.63 -12.24
C ALA A 95 -0.86 6.70 -12.62
N GLU A 96 -1.17 7.98 -12.42
CA GLU A 96 -0.21 9.08 -12.62
C GLU A 96 0.48 9.49 -11.32
N ALA A 97 -0.30 9.58 -10.23
CA ALA A 97 0.21 10.05 -8.94
C ALA A 97 1.19 9.06 -8.28
N LEU A 98 0.92 7.74 -8.39
CA LEU A 98 1.72 6.73 -7.72
C LEU A 98 3.13 6.58 -8.33
N PRO A 99 3.33 6.48 -9.66
CA PRO A 99 4.67 6.45 -10.23
C PRO A 99 5.49 7.69 -9.89
N ALA A 100 4.89 8.88 -9.91
CA ALA A 100 5.57 10.12 -9.53
C ALA A 100 6.03 10.10 -8.07
N LEU A 101 5.20 9.59 -7.15
CA LEU A 101 5.60 9.40 -5.75
C LEU A 101 6.73 8.38 -5.63
N LEU A 102 6.63 7.24 -6.33
CA LEU A 102 7.67 6.21 -6.31
C LEU A 102 9.01 6.76 -6.85
N ASP A 103 9.00 7.62 -7.86
CA ASP A 103 10.20 8.31 -8.34
C ASP A 103 10.82 9.21 -7.28
N GLN A 104 10.00 9.94 -6.51
CA GLN A 104 10.49 10.79 -5.42
C GLN A 104 11.13 9.98 -4.29
N LEU A 105 10.62 8.77 -4.03
CA LEU A 105 11.13 7.88 -2.99
C LEU A 105 12.39 7.13 -3.41
N CYS A 106 12.86 7.31 -4.64
CA CYS A 106 14.02 6.59 -5.14
C CYS A 106 15.27 6.81 -4.27
N GLY A 107 15.63 8.06 -3.95
CA GLY A 107 16.81 8.32 -3.11
C GLY A 107 16.71 7.66 -1.73
N ASP A 108 15.53 7.69 -1.12
CA ASP A 108 15.30 7.04 0.18
C ASP A 108 15.43 5.51 0.10
N ALA A 109 15.01 4.91 -1.01
CA ALA A 109 15.13 3.46 -1.22
C ALA A 109 16.58 3.00 -1.43
N ASP A 110 17.43 3.81 -2.06
CA ASP A 110 18.86 3.53 -2.15
C ASP A 110 19.51 3.59 -0.77
N ASP A 111 19.26 4.66 -0.01
CA ASP A 111 19.78 4.83 1.36
C ASP A 111 19.38 3.69 2.29
N LEU A 112 18.16 3.16 2.13
CA LEU A 112 17.61 2.08 2.94
C LEU A 112 17.94 0.67 2.40
N GLY A 113 18.61 0.56 1.25
CA GLY A 113 18.94 -0.73 0.63
C GLY A 113 17.73 -1.52 0.12
N CYS A 114 16.62 -0.84 -0.21
CA CYS A 114 15.37 -1.45 -0.65
C CYS A 114 14.91 -1.00 -2.05
N ARG A 115 15.84 -0.48 -2.86
CA ARG A 115 15.64 -0.12 -4.27
C ARG A 115 14.87 -1.19 -5.06
N ARG A 116 15.32 -2.45 -4.99
CA ARG A 116 14.73 -3.57 -5.75
C ARG A 116 13.25 -3.78 -5.41
N GLN A 117 12.88 -3.61 -4.14
CA GLN A 117 11.50 -3.70 -3.66
C GLN A 117 10.64 -2.57 -4.23
N LEU A 118 11.15 -1.33 -4.19
CA LEU A 118 10.45 -0.17 -4.71
C LEU A 118 10.21 -0.28 -6.23
N ASP A 119 11.22 -0.74 -6.98
CA ASP A 119 11.14 -0.92 -8.43
C ASP A 119 10.09 -1.97 -8.83
N ARG A 120 9.94 -3.04 -8.04
CA ARG A 120 8.89 -4.05 -8.28
C ARG A 120 7.49 -3.52 -7.99
N LEU A 121 7.32 -2.64 -6.99
CA LEU A 121 6.04 -1.93 -6.81
C LEU A 121 5.75 -0.98 -7.96
N ARG A 122 6.77 -0.28 -8.47
CA ARG A 122 6.63 0.58 -9.65
C ARG A 122 6.19 -0.22 -10.87
N ALA A 123 6.83 -1.36 -11.12
CA ALA A 123 6.45 -2.27 -12.19
C ALA A 123 5.01 -2.82 -12.02
N LEU A 124 4.60 -3.15 -10.78
CA LEU A 124 3.24 -3.57 -10.48
C LEU A 124 2.23 -2.45 -10.79
N ALA A 125 2.51 -1.23 -10.34
CA ALA A 125 1.64 -0.08 -10.58
C ALA A 125 1.47 0.18 -12.09
N GLY A 126 2.56 0.07 -12.86
CA GLY A 126 2.51 0.22 -14.32
C GLY A 126 1.74 -0.90 -15.03
N SER A 127 1.87 -2.14 -14.58
CA SER A 127 1.19 -3.29 -15.20
C SER A 127 -0.30 -3.37 -14.85
N HIS A 128 -0.75 -2.66 -13.81
CA HIS A 128 -2.11 -2.71 -13.27
C HIS A 128 -2.58 -4.12 -12.85
N GLN A 129 -1.65 -5.07 -12.67
CA GLN A 129 -1.93 -6.48 -12.37
C GLN A 129 -1.61 -6.84 -10.91
N GLY A 130 -2.34 -6.22 -9.98
CA GLY A 130 -2.25 -6.53 -8.54
C GLY A 130 -2.87 -7.88 -8.15
N ASP A 131 -2.76 -8.23 -6.88
CA ASP A 131 -3.29 -9.47 -6.30
C ASP A 131 -4.81 -9.62 -6.59
N ALA A 132 -5.58 -8.54 -6.57
CA ALA A 132 -7.00 -8.56 -6.93
C ALA A 132 -7.26 -8.94 -8.40
N ALA A 133 -6.37 -8.56 -9.33
CA ALA A 133 -6.47 -8.96 -10.73
C ALA A 133 -6.15 -10.45 -10.89
N TRP A 134 -5.09 -10.91 -10.22
CA TRP A 134 -4.72 -12.33 -10.17
C TRP A 134 -5.85 -13.20 -9.62
N LEU A 135 -6.44 -12.83 -8.47
CA LEU A 135 -7.55 -13.57 -7.86
C LEU A 135 -8.76 -13.70 -8.79
N ARG A 136 -9.13 -12.63 -9.49
CA ARG A 136 -10.23 -12.66 -10.47
C ARG A 136 -9.90 -13.54 -11.67
N GLN A 137 -8.66 -13.50 -12.16
CA GLN A 137 -8.23 -14.34 -13.28
C GLN A 137 -8.24 -15.82 -12.88
N THR A 138 -7.69 -16.15 -11.71
CA THR A 138 -7.69 -17.52 -11.17
C THR A 138 -9.11 -18.03 -10.98
N TYR A 139 -10.01 -17.24 -10.37
CA TYR A 139 -11.41 -17.63 -10.20
C TYR A 139 -12.12 -17.90 -11.54
N ARG A 140 -11.87 -17.07 -12.57
CA ARG A 140 -12.42 -17.30 -13.91
C ARG A 140 -11.91 -18.58 -14.55
N ALA A 141 -10.68 -18.99 -14.25
CA ALA A 141 -10.08 -20.20 -14.76
C ALA A 141 -10.54 -21.46 -14.02
N THR A 142 -10.69 -21.41 -12.69
CA THR A 142 -11.06 -22.57 -11.86
C THR A 142 -12.57 -22.74 -11.69
N GLY A 143 -13.34 -21.66 -11.80
CA GLY A 143 -14.79 -21.65 -11.63
C GLY A 143 -15.28 -21.86 -10.19
N ASN A 144 -14.38 -21.96 -9.20
CA ASN A 144 -14.76 -22.19 -7.80
C ASN A 144 -13.76 -21.58 -6.79
N LEU A 145 -14.25 -21.29 -5.58
CA LEU A 145 -13.47 -20.64 -4.52
C LEU A 145 -12.50 -21.58 -3.79
N HIS A 146 -12.73 -22.90 -3.82
CA HIS A 146 -11.84 -23.85 -3.15
C HIS A 146 -10.49 -23.91 -3.86
N ASP A 147 -10.50 -24.04 -5.19
CA ASP A 147 -9.27 -24.05 -5.98
C ASP A 147 -8.59 -22.68 -6.03
N LEU A 148 -9.36 -21.59 -5.99
CA LEU A 148 -8.81 -20.24 -5.81
C LEU A 148 -8.02 -20.14 -4.49
N THR A 149 -8.63 -20.59 -3.39
CA THR A 149 -8.01 -20.55 -2.05
C THR A 149 -6.76 -21.43 -2.00
N ARG A 150 -6.83 -22.64 -2.59
CA ARG A 150 -5.65 -23.51 -2.74
C ARG A 150 -4.53 -22.80 -3.50
N SER A 151 -4.85 -22.23 -4.66
CA SER A 151 -3.88 -21.53 -5.51
C SER A 151 -3.24 -20.33 -4.79
N ALA A 152 -4.03 -19.58 -4.02
CA ALA A 152 -3.53 -18.46 -3.21
C ALA A 152 -2.59 -18.94 -2.09
N ALA A 153 -2.93 -20.04 -1.42
CA ALA A 153 -2.07 -20.65 -0.39
C ALA A 153 -0.76 -21.18 -0.98
N GLU A 154 -0.82 -21.83 -2.14
CA GLU A 154 0.37 -22.29 -2.88
C GLU A 154 1.25 -21.12 -3.32
N GLN A 155 0.65 -19.98 -3.71
CA GLN A 155 1.40 -18.78 -4.06
C GLN A 155 2.13 -18.20 -2.84
N PHE A 156 1.48 -18.17 -1.68
CA PHE A 156 2.08 -17.70 -0.44
C PHE A 156 3.21 -18.60 0.06
N ALA A 157 3.09 -19.91 -0.15
CA ALA A 157 4.11 -20.90 0.23
C ALA A 157 5.37 -20.85 -0.64
N ARG A 158 5.38 -20.11 -1.76
CA ARG A 158 6.57 -20.00 -2.62
C ARG A 158 7.69 -19.27 -1.88
N PRO A 159 8.95 -19.73 -2.00
CA PRO A 159 10.09 -19.03 -1.44
C PRO A 159 10.19 -17.59 -1.95
N SER A 160 10.59 -16.68 -1.06
CA SER A 160 10.83 -15.29 -1.45
C SER A 160 12.02 -15.19 -2.40
N SER A 161 11.86 -14.38 -3.46
CA SER A 161 12.96 -14.11 -4.40
C SER A 161 13.99 -13.10 -3.85
N TYR A 162 13.76 -12.57 -2.65
CA TYR A 162 14.72 -11.75 -1.90
C TYR A 162 15.61 -12.59 -0.98
N CYS A 163 15.26 -13.86 -0.72
CA CYS A 163 16.02 -14.76 0.15
C CYS A 163 17.04 -15.63 -0.60
N SER A 164 17.23 -15.44 -1.91
CA SER A 164 18.25 -16.17 -2.67
C SER A 164 19.65 -15.70 -2.24
N PRO A 165 20.57 -16.59 -1.83
CA PRO A 165 21.93 -16.22 -1.54
C PRO A 165 22.60 -15.72 -2.83
N THR A 166 23.06 -14.48 -2.82
CA THR A 166 24.09 -13.99 -3.73
C THR A 166 25.42 -14.67 -3.43
#